data_AF-A0A8H7PJN0-F1
#
_entry.id   AF-A0A8H7PJN0-F1
#
_cell.length_a   1.000
_cell.length_b   1.000
_cell.length_c   1.000
_cell.angle_alpha   90.00
_cell.angle_beta   90.00
_cell.angle_gamma   90.00
#
_symmetry.space_group_name_H-M   'P 1'
#
loop_
_entity.id
_entity.type
_entity.pdbx_description
1 polymer ?
#
loop_
_entity_poly.entity_id
_entity_poly.type
_entity_poly.pdbx_seq_one_letter_code
_entity_poly.pdbx_strand_id
1 'polypeptide(L)'
;MTSTLYQRFADLEQHFFANLSPTQMKNLTCNGSLQIKDSYLYGEFAFLISGLKPCLLVCFPDASMNTVFKNTVLDNVLQNQSRFRVYIMDRNVVSDEMDLNGCVFVVDQENSLAPTIMTLVQDKECSSVSEQTLAQILDYPGSLPSNAGELETMVEVAYCDVTKSSESLTIVTTFAAQDREVEKVKQHFEKCKQCVSDLGLDLKLSIRNPEI
;
A
#
# COMPACT_ATOMS: atom_id res chain seq x y z
N MET A 1 9.23 -6.48 -19.43
CA MET A 1 10.08 -6.31 -18.23
C MET A 1 9.23 -6.15 -16.98
N THR A 2 8.26 -5.23 -16.97
CA THR A 2 7.33 -4.99 -15.86
C THR A 2 6.52 -6.23 -15.44
N SER A 3 5.94 -6.97 -16.39
CA SER A 3 5.19 -8.22 -16.10
C SER A 3 6.05 -9.29 -15.41
N THR A 4 7.31 -9.46 -15.80
CA THR A 4 8.24 -10.41 -15.15
C THR A 4 8.60 -9.97 -13.74
N LEU A 5 8.81 -8.67 -13.52
CA LEU A 5 9.09 -8.11 -12.20
C LEU A 5 7.88 -8.27 -11.26
N TYR A 6 6.69 -7.99 -11.78
CA TYR A 6 5.42 -8.20 -11.09
C TYR A 6 5.21 -9.65 -10.66
N GLN A 7 5.32 -10.59 -11.60
CA GLN A 7 5.13 -12.01 -11.30
C GLN A 7 6.12 -12.49 -10.22
N ARG A 8 7.39 -12.08 -10.34
CA ARG A 8 8.41 -12.41 -9.34
C ARG A 8 8.07 -11.85 -7.96
N PHE A 9 7.55 -10.63 -7.87
CA PHE A 9 7.06 -10.08 -6.61
C PHE A 9 5.95 -10.95 -6.03
N ALA A 10 4.92 -11.23 -6.84
CA ALA A 10 3.75 -11.99 -6.40
C ALA A 10 4.11 -13.41 -5.93
N ASP A 11 5.10 -14.05 -6.56
CA ASP A 11 5.58 -15.37 -6.16
C ASP A 11 6.36 -15.33 -4.83
N LEU A 12 7.27 -14.34 -4.68
CA LEU A 12 8.05 -14.15 -3.46
C LEU A 12 7.16 -13.75 -2.28
N GLU A 13 6.15 -12.91 -2.52
CA GLU A 13 5.15 -12.53 -1.53
C GLU A 13 4.35 -13.74 -1.05
N GLN A 14 3.82 -14.56 -1.96
CA GLN A 14 3.12 -15.79 -1.59
C GLN A 14 4.01 -16.74 -0.79
N HIS A 15 5.28 -16.88 -1.19
CA HIS A 15 6.24 -17.67 -0.45
C HIS A 15 6.51 -17.12 0.95
N PHE A 16 6.63 -15.79 1.10
CA PHE A 16 6.78 -15.14 2.40
C PHE A 16 5.61 -15.50 3.33
N PHE A 17 4.37 -15.29 2.88
CA PHE A 17 3.19 -15.56 3.71
C PHE A 17 3.01 -17.06 4.02
N ALA A 18 3.36 -17.95 3.10
CA ALA A 18 3.30 -19.39 3.30
C ALA A 18 4.30 -19.91 4.38
N ASN A 19 5.36 -19.15 4.68
CA ASN A 19 6.40 -19.53 5.64
C ASN A 19 6.32 -18.79 6.97
N LEU A 20 5.25 -18.01 7.22
CA LEU A 20 5.06 -17.36 8.51
C LEU A 20 4.83 -18.40 9.62
N SER A 21 5.46 -18.18 10.78
CA SER A 21 5.19 -18.98 11.97
C SER A 21 3.75 -18.77 12.46
N PRO A 22 3.15 -19.72 13.21
CA PRO A 22 1.81 -19.56 13.77
C PRO A 22 1.62 -18.28 14.59
N THR A 23 2.66 -17.83 15.31
CA THR A 23 2.64 -16.58 16.08
C THR A 23 2.59 -15.36 15.18
N GLN A 24 3.45 -15.30 14.15
CA GLN A 24 3.43 -14.21 13.17
C GLN A 24 2.11 -14.16 12.43
N MET A 25 1.56 -15.32 12.06
CA MET A 25 0.27 -15.43 11.40
C MET A 25 -0.87 -14.87 12.25
N LYS A 26 -0.91 -15.24 13.55
CA LYS A 26 -1.91 -14.70 14.49
C LYS A 26 -1.77 -13.19 14.65
N ASN A 27 -0.55 -12.68 14.76
CA ASN A 27 -0.33 -11.23 14.89
C ASN A 27 -0.77 -10.48 13.63
N LEU A 28 -0.39 -10.98 12.45
CA LEU A 28 -0.75 -10.38 11.15
C LEU A 28 -2.27 -10.36 10.94
N THR A 29 -2.95 -11.45 11.28
CA THR A 29 -4.40 -11.61 11.04
C THR A 29 -5.28 -11.06 12.17
N CYS A 30 -4.71 -10.35 13.15
CA CYS A 30 -5.42 -9.90 14.34
C CYS A 30 -6.19 -11.04 15.02
N ASN A 31 -5.52 -12.17 15.27
CA ASN A 31 -6.09 -13.42 15.78
C ASN A 31 -7.19 -14.05 14.90
N GLY A 32 -7.10 -13.87 13.58
CA GLY A 32 -8.03 -14.44 12.61
C GLY A 32 -9.22 -13.54 12.25
N SER A 33 -9.25 -12.31 12.75
CA SER A 33 -10.23 -11.29 12.32
C SER A 33 -10.01 -10.85 10.87
N LEU A 34 -8.78 -10.94 10.37
CA LEU A 34 -8.42 -10.65 8.98
C LEU A 34 -7.96 -11.90 8.25
N GLN A 35 -8.11 -11.93 6.92
CA GLN A 35 -7.55 -12.97 6.08
C GLN A 35 -6.15 -12.58 5.63
N ILE A 36 -5.27 -13.56 5.42
CA ILE A 36 -3.87 -13.31 4.98
C ILE A 36 -3.83 -12.50 3.68
N LYS A 37 -4.77 -12.78 2.76
CA LYS A 37 -4.86 -12.08 1.49
C LYS A 37 -5.18 -10.59 1.63
N ASP A 38 -5.68 -10.15 2.78
CA ASP A 38 -5.91 -8.73 3.09
C ASP A 38 -4.59 -8.01 3.40
N SER A 39 -3.50 -8.75 3.61
CA SER A 39 -2.14 -8.24 3.80
C SER A 39 -1.27 -8.29 2.54
N TYR A 40 -1.83 -8.73 1.41
CA TYR A 40 -1.09 -8.79 0.15
C TYR A 40 -0.83 -7.39 -0.43
N LEU A 41 0.38 -7.19 -0.94
CA LEU A 41 0.90 -5.94 -1.48
C LEU A 41 1.18 -6.03 -2.99
N TYR A 42 0.93 -7.16 -3.67
CA TYR A 42 1.17 -7.27 -5.11
C TYR A 42 0.44 -6.18 -5.92
N GLY A 43 -0.75 -5.75 -5.49
CA GLY A 43 -1.49 -4.69 -6.16
C GLY A 43 -0.84 -3.31 -5.99
N GLU A 44 -0.44 -2.98 -4.78
CA GLU A 44 0.37 -1.78 -4.47
C GLU A 44 1.69 -1.77 -5.26
N PHE A 45 2.35 -2.93 -5.35
CA PHE A 45 3.55 -3.08 -6.16
C PHE A 45 3.26 -2.93 -7.66
N ALA A 46 2.14 -3.44 -8.15
CA ALA A 46 1.70 -3.27 -9.54
C ALA A 46 1.49 -1.80 -9.88
N PHE A 47 0.89 -1.02 -8.97
CA PHE A 47 0.73 0.42 -9.15
C PHE A 47 2.08 1.16 -9.16
N LEU A 48 3.01 0.79 -8.27
CA LEU A 48 4.36 1.35 -8.24
C LEU A 48 5.12 1.12 -9.55
N ILE A 49 5.23 -0.13 -10.00
CA ILE A 49 6.04 -0.45 -11.19
C ILE A 49 5.42 0.05 -12.50
N SER A 50 4.11 0.32 -12.50
CA SER A 50 3.40 0.96 -13.61
C SER A 50 3.57 2.49 -13.63
N GLY A 51 4.28 3.06 -12.64
CA GLY A 51 4.51 4.50 -12.53
C GLY A 51 3.30 5.29 -12.04
N LEU A 52 2.31 4.62 -11.44
CA LEU A 52 1.16 5.30 -10.85
C LEU A 52 1.49 5.86 -9.48
N LYS A 53 1.96 4.99 -8.58
CA LYS A 53 2.28 5.37 -7.20
C LYS A 53 3.71 5.83 -7.07
N PRO A 54 3.98 6.93 -6.35
CA PRO A 54 5.33 7.36 -6.03
C PRO A 54 6.12 6.37 -5.18
N CYS A 55 5.45 5.67 -4.27
CA CYS A 55 6.05 4.63 -3.45
C CYS A 55 5.07 3.51 -3.08
N LEU A 56 5.64 2.38 -2.66
CA LEU A 56 4.99 1.33 -1.91
C LEU A 56 5.40 1.47 -0.44
N LEU A 57 4.43 1.40 0.47
CA LEU A 57 4.64 1.34 1.91
C LEU A 57 4.38 -0.08 2.41
N VAL A 58 5.33 -0.67 3.14
CA VAL A 58 5.16 -1.91 3.88
C VAL A 58 5.06 -1.58 5.36
N CYS A 59 3.90 -1.85 5.94
CA CYS A 59 3.57 -1.57 7.34
C CYS A 59 2.78 -2.73 7.94
N PHE A 60 3.46 -3.81 8.31
CA PHE A 60 2.90 -4.88 9.12
C PHE A 60 2.89 -4.49 10.61
N PRO A 61 2.03 -5.12 11.45
CA PRO A 61 1.96 -4.85 12.88
C PRO A 61 3.28 -5.05 13.66
N ASP A 62 4.24 -5.77 13.08
CA ASP A 62 5.54 -6.08 13.67
C ASP A 62 6.67 -5.54 12.78
N ALA A 63 7.45 -4.59 13.28
CA ALA A 63 8.58 -3.99 12.57
C ALA A 63 9.65 -5.03 12.16
N SER A 64 9.80 -6.11 12.93
CA SER A 64 10.69 -7.21 12.55
C SER A 64 10.18 -7.93 11.29
N MET A 65 8.86 -8.05 11.14
CA MET A 65 8.22 -8.62 9.95
C MET A 65 8.44 -7.74 8.72
N ASN A 66 8.36 -6.41 8.87
CA ASN A 66 8.70 -5.47 7.80
C ASN A 66 10.15 -5.67 7.31
N THR A 67 11.08 -5.84 8.25
CA THR A 67 12.50 -6.10 7.94
C THR A 67 12.69 -7.44 7.22
N VAL A 68 12.00 -8.50 7.66
CA VAL A 68 12.08 -9.80 6.98
C VAL A 68 11.48 -9.71 5.59
N PHE A 69 10.30 -9.11 5.42
CA PHE A 69 9.66 -8.93 4.11
C PHE A 69 10.55 -8.13 3.16
N LYS A 70 11.18 -7.06 3.64
CA LYS A 70 12.18 -6.32 2.86
C LYS A 70 13.29 -7.24 2.36
N ASN A 71 13.92 -8.00 3.26
CA ASN A 71 15.09 -8.80 2.92
C ASN A 71 14.75 -10.01 2.03
N THR A 72 13.57 -10.61 2.19
CA THR A 72 13.19 -11.83 1.46
C THR A 72 12.41 -11.54 0.18
N VAL A 73 11.61 -10.48 0.14
CA VAL A 73 10.78 -10.12 -1.03
C VAL A 73 11.40 -8.93 -1.77
N LEU A 74 11.50 -7.77 -1.14
CA LEU A 74 11.84 -6.51 -1.82
C LEU A 74 13.27 -6.49 -2.37
N ASP A 75 14.27 -6.83 -1.55
CA ASP A 75 15.68 -6.80 -1.97
C ASP A 75 15.94 -7.83 -3.09
N ASN A 76 15.22 -8.95 -3.08
CA ASN A 76 15.33 -9.98 -4.11
C ASN A 76 14.67 -9.56 -5.42
N VAL A 77 13.45 -9.05 -5.38
CA VAL A 77 12.71 -8.67 -6.58
C VAL A 77 13.31 -7.42 -7.24
N LEU A 78 13.74 -6.46 -6.44
CA LEU A 78 14.33 -5.19 -6.90
C LEU A 78 15.84 -5.28 -7.15
N GLN A 79 16.42 -6.48 -7.05
CA GLN A 79 17.82 -6.69 -7.39
C GLN A 79 18.08 -6.21 -8.82
N ASN A 80 19.05 -5.30 -8.98
CA ASN A 80 19.42 -4.65 -10.24
C ASN A 80 18.36 -3.70 -10.84
N GLN A 81 17.33 -3.31 -10.08
CA GLN A 81 16.37 -2.29 -10.50
C GLN A 81 16.82 -0.91 -10.01
N SER A 82 17.54 -0.15 -10.84
CA SER A 82 18.05 1.17 -10.45
C SER A 82 16.97 2.23 -10.21
N ARG A 83 15.79 2.04 -10.81
CA ARG A 83 14.63 2.92 -10.67
C ARG A 83 14.04 2.92 -9.25
N PHE A 84 14.16 1.83 -8.51
CA PHE A 84 13.53 1.70 -7.18
C PHE A 84 14.58 1.70 -6.08
N ARG A 85 14.27 2.38 -4.97
CA ARG A 85 15.11 2.38 -3.76
C ARG A 85 14.28 2.02 -2.54
N VAL A 86 14.87 1.20 -1.67
CA VAL A 86 14.21 0.72 -0.46
C VAL A 86 14.79 1.42 0.76
N TYR A 87 13.93 1.99 1.59
CA TYR A 87 14.28 2.68 2.83
C TYR A 87 13.51 2.06 3.99
N ILE A 88 14.15 1.98 5.16
CA ILE A 88 13.48 1.65 6.41
C ILE A 88 13.37 2.94 7.20
N MET A 89 12.18 3.24 7.71
CA MET A 89 11.99 4.34 8.65
C MET A 89 12.48 3.87 10.02
N ASP A 90 13.71 4.21 10.38
CA ASP A 90 14.35 3.83 11.65
C ASP A 90 14.16 4.89 12.76
N ARG A 91 13.17 5.76 12.57
CA ARG A 91 12.87 6.91 13.43
C ARG A 91 11.39 6.98 13.74
N ASN A 92 11.08 7.66 14.83
CA ASN A 92 9.71 7.94 15.22
C ASN A 92 9.18 9.12 14.40
N VAL A 93 8.62 8.81 13.22
CA VAL A 93 7.89 9.77 12.38
C VAL A 93 6.42 9.38 12.43
N VAL A 94 5.59 10.31 12.86
CA VAL A 94 4.15 10.08 13.00
C VAL A 94 3.35 10.96 12.05
N SER A 95 2.26 10.42 11.55
CA SER A 95 1.13 11.23 11.09
C SER A 95 0.03 11.17 12.15
N ASP A 96 -1.08 11.86 11.91
CA ASP A 96 -2.24 11.80 12.81
C ASP A 96 -2.78 10.36 12.95
N GLU A 97 -2.50 9.48 11.98
CA GLU A 97 -3.19 8.18 11.81
C GLU A 97 -2.24 6.99 11.73
N MET A 98 -0.95 7.24 11.50
CA MET A 98 0.05 6.19 11.33
C MET A 98 1.35 6.52 12.06
N ASP A 99 1.85 5.54 12.82
CA ASP A 99 3.25 5.48 13.23
C ASP A 99 4.06 4.84 12.10
N LEU A 100 4.99 5.60 11.53
CA LEU A 100 5.81 5.13 10.42
C LEU A 100 7.07 4.40 10.90
N ASN A 101 7.34 4.35 12.19
CA ASN A 101 8.52 3.68 12.73
C ASN A 101 8.54 2.19 12.36
N GLY A 102 9.67 1.74 11.79
CA GLY A 102 9.85 0.37 11.30
C GLY A 102 9.15 0.05 9.99
N CYS A 103 8.46 1.02 9.36
CA CYS A 103 7.90 0.84 8.02
C CYS A 103 8.98 0.82 6.94
N VAL A 104 8.68 0.18 5.80
CA VAL A 104 9.58 0.14 4.65
C VAL A 104 8.96 0.88 3.48
N PHE A 105 9.70 1.83 2.92
CA PHE A 105 9.32 2.55 1.71
C PHE A 105 10.09 2.01 0.52
N VAL A 106 9.38 1.66 -0.56
CA VAL A 106 9.99 1.44 -1.88
C VAL A 106 9.64 2.64 -2.76
N VAL A 107 10.63 3.46 -3.06
CA VAL A 107 10.47 4.74 -3.76
C VAL A 107 10.83 4.59 -5.22
N ASP A 108 9.92 5.01 -6.11
CA ASP A 108 10.24 5.22 -7.52
C ASP A 108 11.05 6.51 -7.68
N GLN A 109 12.33 6.36 -7.99
CA GLN A 109 13.28 7.47 -8.12
C GLN A 109 12.98 8.37 -9.32
N GLU A 110 12.20 7.88 -10.29
CA GLU A 110 11.81 8.63 -11.48
C GLU A 110 10.51 9.42 -11.26
N ASN A 111 9.81 9.21 -10.14
CA ASN A 111 8.58 9.93 -9.83
C ASN A 111 8.87 11.36 -9.35
N SER A 112 8.02 12.32 -9.73
CA SER A 112 8.18 13.73 -9.35
C SER A 112 8.11 13.98 -7.84
N LEU A 113 7.49 13.09 -7.07
CA LEU A 113 7.42 13.16 -5.61
C LEU A 113 8.58 12.47 -4.90
N ALA A 114 9.52 11.86 -5.64
CA ALA A 114 10.70 11.22 -5.05
C ALA A 114 11.47 12.17 -4.10
N PRO A 115 11.75 13.45 -4.42
CA PRO A 115 12.43 14.36 -3.49
C PRO A 115 11.68 14.54 -2.17
N THR A 116 10.36 14.66 -2.21
CA THR A 116 9.51 14.79 -1.01
C THR A 116 9.62 13.55 -0.12
N ILE A 117 9.57 12.35 -0.73
CA ILE A 117 9.71 11.09 0.01
C ILE A 117 11.12 10.93 0.57
N MET A 118 12.13 11.35 -0.19
CA MET A 118 13.53 11.33 0.25
C MET A 118 13.75 12.25 1.46
N THR A 119 13.17 13.45 1.48
CA THR A 119 13.17 14.31 2.67
C THR A 119 12.54 13.58 3.84
N LEU A 120 11.35 12.99 3.67
CA LEU A 120 10.66 12.25 4.74
C LEU A 120 11.53 11.12 5.34
N VAL A 121 12.12 10.27 4.48
CA VAL A 121 12.86 9.08 4.93
C VAL A 121 14.31 9.37 5.33
N GLN A 122 14.88 10.53 4.99
CA GLN A 122 16.29 10.85 5.27
C GLN A 122 16.50 12.02 6.24
N ASP A 123 15.60 13.00 6.27
CA ASP A 123 15.73 14.15 7.17
C ASP A 123 15.60 13.72 8.62
N LYS A 124 16.68 13.87 9.39
CA LYS A 124 16.75 13.43 10.79
C LYS A 124 15.93 14.29 11.74
N GLU A 125 15.60 15.50 11.32
CA GLU A 125 14.80 16.43 12.12
C GLU A 125 13.30 16.28 11.86
N CYS A 126 12.91 15.50 10.83
CA CYS A 126 11.52 15.19 10.56
C CYS A 126 11.00 14.22 11.62
N SER A 127 10.05 14.68 12.43
CA SER A 127 9.35 13.88 13.45
C SER A 127 7.87 13.69 13.15
N SER A 128 7.33 14.42 12.18
CA SER A 128 5.95 14.26 11.74
C SER A 128 5.75 14.53 10.25
N VAL A 129 4.69 13.96 9.70
CA VAL A 129 4.24 14.17 8.33
C VAL A 129 2.74 14.44 8.32
N SER A 130 2.30 15.44 7.53
CA SER A 130 0.88 15.75 7.42
C SER A 130 0.14 14.67 6.63
N GLU A 131 -1.13 14.47 6.95
CA GLU A 131 -2.02 13.58 6.20
C GLU A 131 -2.07 13.94 4.71
N GLN A 132 -2.07 15.23 4.38
CA GLN A 132 -2.04 15.68 2.98
C GLN A 132 -0.77 15.22 2.25
N THR A 133 0.39 15.30 2.90
CA THR A 133 1.65 14.81 2.32
C THR A 133 1.62 13.29 2.18
N LEU A 134 1.09 12.58 3.18
CA LEU A 134 0.99 11.12 3.15
C LEU A 134 0.07 10.65 2.00
N ALA A 135 -1.08 11.30 1.83
CA ALA A 135 -2.01 11.07 0.72
C ALA A 135 -1.38 11.26 -0.66
N GLN A 136 -0.50 12.26 -0.80
CA GLN A 136 0.21 12.50 -2.05
C GLN A 136 1.24 11.40 -2.35
N ILE A 137 2.05 11.01 -1.36
CA ILE A 137 3.11 10.03 -1.59
C ILE A 137 2.58 8.60 -1.71
N LEU A 138 1.48 8.29 -1.01
CA LEU A 138 0.77 7.01 -1.07
C LEU A 138 -0.36 7.03 -2.13
N ASP A 139 -0.51 8.10 -2.90
CA ASP A 139 -1.46 8.26 -4.01
C ASP A 139 -2.87 7.72 -3.69
N TYR A 140 -3.47 8.19 -2.59
CA TYR A 140 -4.89 7.99 -2.35
C TYR A 140 -5.66 9.30 -2.52
N PRO A 141 -6.82 9.29 -3.21
CA PRO A 141 -7.56 10.50 -3.54
C PRO A 141 -8.50 10.97 -2.42
N GLY A 142 -8.69 10.20 -1.36
CA GLY A 142 -9.62 10.51 -0.28
C GLY A 142 -8.99 11.31 0.85
N SER A 143 -9.85 11.93 1.65
CA SER A 143 -9.48 12.61 2.89
C SER A 143 -10.19 11.98 4.08
N LEU A 144 -9.46 11.81 5.18
CA LEU A 144 -10.05 11.42 6.44
C LEU A 144 -10.95 12.54 7.02
N PRO A 145 -11.93 12.19 7.86
CA PRO A 145 -12.75 13.17 8.57
C PRO A 145 -11.87 14.11 9.40
N SER A 146 -12.01 15.42 9.19
CA SER A 146 -11.28 16.42 9.97
C SER A 146 -11.92 16.70 11.33
N ASN A 147 -13.16 16.25 11.51
CA ASN A 147 -13.96 16.44 12.72
C ASN A 147 -15.07 15.39 12.79
N ALA A 148 -15.69 15.24 13.97
CA ALA A 148 -16.74 14.25 14.21
C ALA A 148 -17.98 14.38 13.30
N GLY A 149 -18.28 15.58 12.80
CA GLY A 149 -19.40 15.80 11.88
C GLY A 149 -19.16 15.25 10.47
N GLU A 150 -17.89 15.03 10.08
CA GLU A 150 -17.53 14.42 8.79
C GLU A 150 -17.49 12.87 8.86
N LEU A 151 -17.74 12.26 10.02
CA LEU A 151 -17.82 10.81 10.14
C LEU A 151 -19.00 10.22 9.36
N GLU A 152 -20.14 10.94 9.32
CA GLU A 152 -21.36 10.50 8.64
C GLU A 152 -21.20 10.49 7.11
N THR A 153 -20.29 11.31 6.59
CA THR A 153 -19.99 11.43 5.15
C THR A 153 -18.77 10.61 4.74
N MET A 154 -18.12 9.93 5.68
CA MET A 154 -16.99 9.06 5.38
C MET A 154 -17.46 7.82 4.63
N VAL A 155 -16.72 7.43 3.60
CA VAL A 155 -16.89 6.19 2.87
C VAL A 155 -15.59 5.39 2.89
N GLU A 156 -15.72 4.08 3.00
CA GLU A 156 -14.62 3.13 2.84
C GLU A 156 -14.51 2.78 1.35
N VAL A 157 -13.30 2.92 0.81
CA VAL A 157 -12.98 2.56 -0.56
C VAL A 157 -12.05 1.37 -0.56
N ALA A 158 -12.37 0.38 -1.41
CA ALA A 158 -11.48 -0.73 -1.70
C ALA A 158 -11.40 -0.96 -3.21
N TYR A 159 -10.20 -1.20 -3.71
CA TYR A 159 -10.00 -1.78 -5.04
C TYR A 159 -9.74 -3.26 -4.86
N CYS A 160 -10.39 -4.09 -5.66
CA CYS A 160 -10.34 -5.54 -5.52
C CYS A 160 -9.92 -6.21 -6.83
N ASP A 161 -8.94 -7.11 -6.77
CA ASP A 161 -8.61 -8.03 -7.86
C ASP A 161 -9.59 -9.21 -7.88
N VAL A 162 -10.14 -9.48 -9.06
CA VAL A 162 -11.11 -10.56 -9.30
C VAL A 162 -10.57 -11.71 -10.16
N THR A 163 -9.28 -11.70 -10.48
CA THR A 163 -8.69 -12.70 -11.39
C THR A 163 -8.43 -14.05 -10.75
N LYS A 164 -8.12 -14.07 -9.44
CA LYS A 164 -7.71 -15.30 -8.73
C LYS A 164 -8.86 -16.20 -8.27
N SER A 165 -10.07 -15.67 -8.09
CA SER A 165 -11.25 -16.46 -7.75
C SER A 165 -12.55 -15.68 -7.96
N SER A 166 -13.56 -16.30 -8.57
CA SER A 166 -14.92 -15.76 -8.65
C SER A 166 -15.63 -15.70 -7.29
N GLU A 167 -15.14 -16.43 -6.29
CA GLU A 167 -15.78 -16.57 -4.97
C GLU A 167 -15.13 -15.69 -3.90
N SER A 168 -13.94 -15.13 -4.16
CA SER A 168 -13.19 -14.38 -3.15
C SER A 168 -12.47 -13.20 -3.80
N LEU A 169 -12.99 -11.99 -3.55
CA LEU A 169 -12.31 -10.74 -3.88
C LEU A 169 -11.01 -10.64 -3.07
N THR A 170 -9.92 -10.23 -3.71
CA THR A 170 -8.68 -9.88 -3.01
C THR A 170 -8.56 -8.37 -2.99
N ILE A 171 -8.56 -7.78 -1.80
CA ILE A 171 -8.35 -6.34 -1.64
C ILE A 171 -6.91 -6.03 -2.05
N VAL A 172 -6.73 -5.06 -2.94
CA VAL A 172 -5.41 -4.62 -3.42
C VAL A 172 -4.97 -3.30 -2.82
N THR A 173 -5.93 -2.44 -2.45
CA THR A 173 -5.70 -1.18 -1.73
C THR A 173 -6.98 -0.72 -1.08
N THR A 174 -6.87 -0.02 0.04
CA THR A 174 -7.99 0.60 0.75
C THR A 174 -7.62 1.98 1.26
N PHE A 175 -8.62 2.84 1.37
CA PHE A 175 -8.50 4.16 1.99
C PHE A 175 -9.90 4.68 2.34
N ALA A 176 -9.95 5.67 3.24
CA ALA A 176 -11.16 6.43 3.50
C ALA A 176 -11.26 7.62 2.52
N ALA A 177 -12.48 8.01 2.19
CA ALA A 177 -12.77 9.23 1.45
C ALA A 177 -14.04 9.88 2.00
N GLN A 178 -14.30 11.12 1.62
CA GLN A 178 -15.59 11.76 1.85
C GLN A 178 -16.54 11.47 0.68
N ASP A 179 -17.84 11.49 0.93
CA ASP A 179 -18.90 11.35 -0.08
C ASP A 179 -18.71 12.31 -1.28
N ARG A 180 -18.30 13.55 -0.99
CA ARG A 180 -17.98 14.60 -1.97
C ARG A 180 -16.78 14.27 -2.85
N GLU A 181 -15.96 13.30 -2.47
CA GLU A 181 -14.76 12.87 -3.19
C GLU A 181 -15.00 11.62 -4.05
N VAL A 182 -16.19 11.02 -4.04
CA VAL A 182 -16.50 9.77 -4.76
C VAL A 182 -16.19 9.85 -6.26
N GLU A 183 -16.44 10.99 -6.92
CA GLU A 183 -16.10 11.13 -8.35
C GLU A 183 -14.57 11.17 -8.57
N LYS A 184 -13.81 11.78 -7.66
CA LYS A 184 -12.34 11.73 -7.69
C LYS A 184 -11.83 10.30 -7.48
N VAL A 185 -12.47 9.54 -6.58
CA VAL A 185 -12.18 8.12 -6.35
C VAL A 185 -12.41 7.28 -7.60
N LYS A 186 -13.52 7.50 -8.32
CA LYS A 186 -13.82 6.79 -9.57
C LYS A 186 -12.79 7.09 -10.65
N GLN A 187 -12.39 8.36 -10.81
CA GLN A 187 -11.34 8.74 -11.77
C GLN A 187 -10.00 8.10 -11.44
N HIS A 188 -9.62 8.10 -10.16
CA HIS A 188 -8.42 7.43 -9.68
C HIS A 188 -8.48 5.92 -9.96
N PHE A 189 -9.62 5.29 -9.68
CA PHE A 189 -9.85 3.86 -9.93
C PHE A 189 -9.69 3.50 -11.42
N GLU A 190 -10.29 4.26 -12.34
CA GLU A 190 -10.15 3.99 -13.78
C GLU A 190 -8.70 4.09 -14.25
N LYS A 191 -7.94 5.08 -13.74
CA LYS A 191 -6.50 5.20 -13.98
C LYS A 191 -5.74 3.97 -13.48
N CYS A 192 -6.00 3.55 -12.23
CA CYS A 192 -5.42 2.34 -11.64
C CYS A 192 -5.72 1.10 -12.48
N LYS A 193 -6.99 0.89 -12.82
CA LYS A 193 -7.47 -0.25 -13.60
C LYS A 193 -6.80 -0.32 -14.98
N GLN A 194 -6.70 0.80 -15.67
CA GLN A 194 -6.07 0.86 -16.99
C GLN A 194 -4.58 0.52 -16.94
N CYS A 195 -3.85 0.96 -15.92
CA CYS A 195 -2.40 0.72 -15.88
C CYS A 195 -2.02 -0.71 -15.51
N VAL A 196 -2.87 -1.42 -14.76
CA VAL A 196 -2.55 -2.78 -14.32
C VAL A 196 -3.14 -3.87 -15.20
N SER A 197 -3.95 -3.53 -16.22
CA SER A 197 -4.56 -4.51 -17.11
C SER A 197 -3.52 -5.38 -17.83
N ASP A 198 -2.40 -4.77 -18.23
CA ASP A 198 -1.29 -5.47 -18.91
C ASP A 198 -0.49 -6.38 -17.98
N LEU A 199 -0.68 -6.24 -16.66
CA LEU A 199 -0.13 -7.13 -15.64
C LEU A 199 -1.08 -8.30 -15.33
N GLY A 200 -2.22 -8.38 -16.04
CA GLY A 200 -3.21 -9.43 -15.86
C GLY A 200 -4.05 -9.26 -14.61
N LEU A 201 -4.21 -8.03 -14.12
CA LEU A 201 -5.11 -7.70 -13.01
C LEU A 201 -6.45 -7.18 -13.54
N ASP A 202 -7.55 -7.65 -12.95
CA ASP A 202 -8.91 -7.15 -13.20
C ASP A 202 -9.45 -6.53 -11.92
N LEU A 203 -9.49 -5.20 -11.90
CA LEU A 203 -9.90 -4.44 -10.73
C LEU A 203 -11.40 -4.14 -10.76
N LYS A 204 -12.02 -4.25 -9.57
CA LYS A 204 -13.35 -3.72 -9.24
C LYS A 204 -13.27 -2.71 -8.11
N LEU A 205 -14.15 -1.71 -8.18
CA LEU A 205 -14.31 -0.68 -7.16
C LEU A 205 -15.42 -1.09 -6.19
N SER A 206 -15.12 -1.02 -4.90
CA SER A 206 -16.11 -1.10 -3.82
C SER A 206 -16.08 0.21 -3.04
N ILE A 207 -17.23 0.84 -2.88
CA ILE A 207 -17.42 2.01 -2.01
C ILE A 207 -18.59 1.68 -1.10
N ARG A 208 -18.39 1.80 0.22
CA ARG A 208 -19.44 1.56 1.21
C ARG A 208 -19.37 2.59 2.33
N ASN A 209 -20.48 2.80 3.01
CA ASN A 209 -20.46 3.55 4.25
C ASN A 209 -19.90 2.63 5.36
N PRO A 210 -19.09 3.17 6.28
CA PRO A 210 -18.62 2.42 7.44
C PRO A 210 -19.82 1.96 8.27
N GLU A 211 -19.76 0.73 8.78
CA GLU A 211 -20.71 0.24 9.79
C GLU A 211 -20.26 0.81 11.14
N ILE A 212 -20.88 1.92 11.57
CA ILE A 212 -20.64 2.58 12.86
C ILE A 212 -21.56 2.01 13.95
#